data_AF-A0A953JGW4-F1
#
_entry.id   AF-A0A953JGW4-F1
#
_cell.length_a   1.000
_cell.length_b   1.000
_cell.length_c   1.000
_cell.angle_alpha   90.00
_cell.angle_beta   90.00
_cell.angle_gamma   90.00
#
_symmetry.space_group_name_H-M   'P 1'
#
loop_
_entity.id
_entity.type
_entity.pdbx_description
1 polymer ?
#
loop_
_entity_poly.entity_id
_entity_poly.type
_entity_poly.pdbx_seq_one_letter_code
_entity_poly.pdbx_strand_id
1 'polypeptide(L)'
;MHIRRVGAVLVVEEGNRLVGIFTGRDAVRCLAEGCNAAHTALDRVMTRDPVTLTPDQHAKDALRLFDNCGFRHLPICQDGRICGIASRYNFRAMEHARLDEETGFFEVLR
;
A
#
# COMPACT_ATOMS: atom_id res chain seq x y z
N MET A 1 2.03 1.95 -14.04
CA MET A 1 1.38 0.88 -13.24
C MET A 1 1.18 -0.41 -14.03
N HIS A 2 0.42 -0.40 -15.13
CA HIS A 2 0.09 -1.61 -15.91
C HIS A 2 1.31 -2.40 -16.41
N ILE A 3 2.25 -1.76 -17.14
CA ILE A 3 3.43 -2.42 -17.72
C ILE A 3 4.29 -3.13 -16.65
N ARG A 4 4.41 -2.52 -15.47
CA ARG A 4 5.20 -3.05 -14.35
C ARG A 4 4.38 -4.00 -13.45
N ARG A 5 3.09 -4.22 -13.75
CA ARG A 5 2.16 -5.03 -12.96
C ARG A 5 2.11 -4.64 -11.47
N VAL A 6 2.15 -3.34 -11.19
CA VAL A 6 2.10 -2.80 -9.81
C VAL A 6 0.78 -2.08 -9.53
N GLY A 7 0.29 -2.21 -8.29
CA GLY A 7 -0.96 -1.62 -7.82
C GLY A 7 -0.84 -0.22 -7.19
N ALA A 8 0.38 0.27 -7.01
CA ALA A 8 0.68 1.61 -6.54
C ALA A 8 1.99 2.14 -7.13
N VAL A 9 2.14 3.46 -7.14
CA VAL A 9 3.39 4.18 -7.42
C VAL A 9 3.62 5.23 -6.34
N LEU A 10 4.86 5.34 -5.87
CA LEU A 10 5.27 6.39 -4.95
C LEU A 10 5.69 7.62 -5.75
N VAL A 11 5.30 8.79 -5.27
CA VAL A 11 5.67 10.08 -5.86
C VAL A 11 6.71 10.72 -4.97
N VAL A 12 7.85 11.07 -5.56
CA VAL A 12 9.00 11.63 -4.87
C VAL A 12 9.42 12.96 -5.46
N GLU A 13 10.02 13.78 -4.60
CA GLU A 13 10.84 14.91 -5.00
C GLU A 13 12.34 14.54 -4.94
N GLU A 14 13.19 15.54 -5.15
CA GLU A 14 14.64 15.42 -5.09
C GLU A 14 15.12 14.79 -3.77
N GLY A 15 16.17 13.97 -3.84
CA GLY A 15 16.70 13.27 -2.69
C GLY A 15 15.80 12.16 -2.12
N ASN A 16 14.92 11.58 -2.95
CA ASN A 16 13.98 10.50 -2.60
C ASN A 16 12.96 10.86 -1.50
N ARG A 17 12.65 12.15 -1.33
CA ARG A 17 11.65 12.60 -0.36
C ARG A 17 10.26 12.17 -0.84
N LEU A 18 9.54 11.39 -0.03
CA LEU A 18 8.18 10.98 -0.36
C LEU A 18 7.24 12.18 -0.25
N VAL A 19 6.43 12.42 -1.28
CA VAL A 19 5.42 13.49 -1.30
C VAL A 19 4.01 12.98 -1.59
N GLY A 20 3.88 11.73 -2.05
CA GLY A 20 2.57 11.13 -2.26
C GLY A 20 2.60 9.68 -2.71
N ILE A 21 1.42 9.10 -2.79
CA ILE A 21 1.18 7.78 -3.38
C ILE A 21 0.00 7.86 -4.33
N PHE A 22 0.11 7.19 -5.47
CA PHE A 22 -1.01 6.98 -6.38
C PHE A 22 -1.29 5.49 -6.54
N THR A 23 -2.54 5.11 -6.31
CA THR A 23 -2.99 3.72 -6.29
C THR A 23 -4.16 3.51 -7.26
N GLY A 24 -4.57 2.25 -7.45
CA GLY A 24 -5.76 1.96 -8.22
C GLY A 24 -7.03 2.66 -7.70
N ARG A 25 -7.12 2.98 -6.40
CA ARG A 25 -8.26 3.72 -5.83
C ARG A 25 -8.28 5.16 -6.35
N ASP A 26 -7.11 5.79 -6.42
CA ASP A 26 -6.96 7.15 -6.94
C ASP A 26 -7.28 7.20 -8.44
N ALA A 27 -6.88 6.17 -9.20
CA ALA A 27 -7.23 6.05 -10.61
C ALA A 27 -8.75 5.93 -10.83
N VAL A 28 -9.44 5.11 -10.04
CA VAL A 28 -10.90 4.98 -10.09
C VAL A 28 -11.59 6.28 -9.71
N ARG A 29 -11.12 6.97 -8.65
CA ARG A 29 -11.64 8.28 -8.24
C ARG A 29 -11.50 9.30 -9.38
N CYS A 30 -10.30 9.40 -9.95
CA CYS A 30 -10.02 10.33 -11.04
C CYS A 30 -10.91 10.06 -12.27
N LEU A 31 -11.13 8.78 -12.63
CA LEU A 31 -12.07 8.41 -13.68
C LEU A 31 -13.51 8.86 -13.36
N ALA A 32 -13.97 8.62 -12.12
CA ALA A 32 -15.31 9.02 -11.69
C ALA A 32 -15.51 10.55 -11.69
N GLU A 33 -14.45 11.30 -11.44
CA GLU A 33 -14.41 12.77 -11.48
C GLU A 33 -14.23 13.34 -12.91
N GLY A 34 -14.13 12.48 -13.93
CA GLY A 34 -14.00 12.90 -15.33
C GLY A 34 -12.60 13.39 -15.71
N CYS A 35 -11.57 13.03 -14.95
CA CYS A 35 -10.18 13.34 -15.30
C CYS A 35 -9.82 12.81 -16.69
N ASN A 36 -9.11 13.63 -17.47
CA ASN A 36 -8.37 13.12 -18.62
C ASN A 36 -6.97 12.67 -18.18
N ALA A 37 -6.76 11.35 -18.10
CA ALA A 37 -5.50 10.76 -17.64
C ALA A 37 -4.27 11.18 -18.46
N ALA A 38 -4.44 11.57 -19.73
CA ALA A 38 -3.34 12.01 -20.59
C ALA A 38 -2.86 13.44 -20.26
N HIS A 39 -3.71 14.26 -19.64
CA HIS A 39 -3.44 15.67 -19.37
C HIS A 39 -3.49 16.05 -17.89
N THR A 40 -3.88 15.12 -17.02
CA THR A 40 -3.97 15.38 -15.58
C THR A 40 -2.62 15.10 -14.92
N ALA A 41 -2.05 16.13 -14.29
CA ALA A 41 -0.82 15.98 -13.54
C ALA A 41 -1.02 15.06 -12.32
N LEU A 42 -0.03 14.19 -12.06
CA LEU A 42 -0.14 13.15 -11.03
C LEU A 42 -0.29 13.73 -9.61
N ASP A 43 0.33 14.88 -9.36
CA ASP A 43 0.31 15.60 -8.08
C ASP A 43 -1.08 16.15 -7.69
N ARG A 44 -2.00 16.25 -8.66
CA ARG A 44 -3.41 16.64 -8.44
C ARG A 44 -4.28 15.48 -7.99
N VAL A 45 -3.87 14.25 -8.27
CA VAL A 45 -4.72 13.05 -8.12
C VAL A 45 -4.14 12.01 -7.18
N MET A 46 -2.88 12.15 -6.78
CA MET A 46 -2.26 11.35 -5.74
C MET A 46 -2.82 11.67 -4.35
N THR A 47 -2.70 10.70 -3.43
CA THR A 47 -2.84 10.97 -2.00
C THR A 47 -1.54 11.59 -1.49
N ARG A 48 -1.61 12.82 -0.98
CA ARG A 48 -0.49 13.52 -0.34
C ARG A 48 -0.26 12.99 1.08
N ASP A 49 0.97 13.10 1.55
CA ASP A 49 1.39 12.73 2.92
C ASP A 49 0.82 11.38 3.38
N PRO A 50 1.07 10.29 2.64
CA PRO A 50 0.49 9.00 2.96
C PRO A 50 1.03 8.45 4.28
N VAL A 51 0.24 7.59 4.93
CA VAL A 51 0.71 6.80 6.08
C VAL A 51 1.90 5.96 5.65
N THR A 52 3.00 6.06 6.40
CA THR A 52 4.24 5.31 6.17
C THR A 52 4.60 4.44 7.37
N LEU A 53 5.46 3.45 7.14
CA LEU A 53 6.18 2.75 8.20
C LEU A 53 7.68 3.05 8.11
N THR A 54 8.42 2.88 9.21
CA THR A 54 9.88 2.90 9.21
C THR A 54 10.47 1.51 8.99
N PRO A 55 11.74 1.41 8.55
CA PRO A 55 12.42 0.11 8.42
C PRO A 55 12.51 -0.70 9.72
N ASP A 56 12.44 -0.03 10.87
CA ASP A 56 12.54 -0.66 12.20
C ASP A 56 11.20 -1.23 12.69
N GLN A 57 10.08 -0.91 12.03
CA GLN A 57 8.77 -1.44 12.37
C GLN A 57 8.60 -2.88 11.87
N HIS A 58 7.80 -3.66 12.60
CA HIS A 58 7.66 -5.09 12.32
C HIS A 58 6.61 -5.35 11.23
N ALA A 59 6.75 -6.49 10.55
CA ALA A 59 5.77 -7.01 9.59
C ALA A 59 4.32 -7.00 10.11
N LYS A 60 4.12 -7.29 11.40
CA LYS A 60 2.80 -7.28 12.06
C LYS A 60 2.13 -5.91 12.05
N ASP A 61 2.91 -4.83 12.04
CA ASP A 61 2.39 -3.47 12.02
C ASP A 61 1.83 -3.14 10.63
N ALA A 62 2.51 -3.59 9.57
CA ALA A 62 2.01 -3.52 8.21
C ALA A 62 0.72 -4.34 8.02
N LEU A 63 0.69 -5.59 8.53
CA LEU A 63 -0.50 -6.44 8.50
C LEU A 63 -1.71 -5.79 9.18
N ARG A 64 -1.53 -5.22 10.37
CA ARG A 64 -2.59 -4.49 11.09
C ARG A 64 -3.15 -3.35 10.27
N LEU A 65 -2.30 -2.55 9.63
CA LEU A 65 -2.72 -1.44 8.77
C LEU A 65 -3.45 -1.95 7.51
N PHE A 66 -3.01 -3.07 6.96
CA PHE A 66 -3.71 -3.68 5.84
C PHE A 66 -5.12 -4.10 6.24
N ASP A 67 -5.27 -4.88 7.31
CA ASP A 67 -6.55 -5.50 7.67
C ASP A 67 -7.52 -4.53 8.35
N ASN A 68 -7.05 -3.75 9.31
CA ASN A 68 -7.92 -2.93 10.13
C ASN A 68 -8.20 -1.56 9.49
N CYS A 69 -7.31 -1.09 8.60
CA CYS A 69 -7.41 0.25 8.03
C CYS A 69 -7.60 0.26 6.50
N GLY A 70 -7.71 -0.92 5.87
CA GLY A 70 -8.02 -1.03 4.44
C GLY A 70 -6.90 -0.57 3.50
N PHE A 71 -5.66 -0.48 4.01
CA PHE A 71 -4.49 -0.22 3.18
C PHE A 71 -4.15 -1.48 2.35
N ARG A 72 -3.54 -1.26 1.18
CA ARG A 72 -3.01 -2.35 0.34
C ARG A 72 -1.55 -2.17 -0.02
N HIS A 73 -1.04 -0.95 0.16
CA HIS A 73 0.33 -0.56 -0.08
C HIS A 73 0.71 0.45 1.02
N LEU A 74 1.90 0.30 1.58
CA LEU A 74 2.48 1.14 2.62
C LEU A 74 3.90 1.52 2.20
N PRO A 75 4.20 2.81 1.99
CA PRO A 75 5.57 3.26 1.81
C PRO A 75 6.37 2.99 3.08
N ILE A 76 7.60 2.51 2.90
CA ILE A 76 8.59 2.37 3.98
C ILE A 76 9.56 3.53 3.85
N CYS A 77 9.66 4.36 4.88
CA CYS A 77 10.44 5.59 4.86
C CYS A 77 11.30 5.76 6.11
N GLN A 78 12.48 6.35 5.96
CA GLN A 78 13.34 6.80 7.04
C GLN A 78 13.67 8.27 6.81
N ASP A 79 13.45 9.11 7.83
CA ASP A 79 13.64 10.56 7.76
C ASP A 79 12.96 11.22 6.54
N GLY A 80 11.74 10.78 6.24
CA GLY A 80 10.94 11.27 5.10
C GLY A 80 11.40 10.80 3.72
N ARG A 81 12.43 9.95 3.64
CA ARG A 81 12.95 9.39 2.39
C ARG A 81 12.51 7.95 2.19
N ILE A 82 12.22 7.58 0.96
CA ILE A 82 11.78 6.23 0.62
C ILE A 82 12.92 5.23 0.79
N CYS A 83 12.65 4.17 1.56
CA CYS A 83 13.45 2.95 1.64
C CYS A 83 12.82 1.80 0.84
N GLY A 84 11.50 1.82 0.65
CA GLY A 84 10.79 0.80 -0.13
C GLY A 84 9.27 0.93 -0.07
N ILE A 85 8.59 -0.14 -0.49
CA ILE A 85 7.13 -0.26 -0.41
C ILE A 85 6.74 -1.67 0.02
N ALA A 86 5.85 -1.77 1.00
CA ALA A 86 5.20 -3.01 1.40
C ALA A 86 3.81 -3.07 0.81
N SER A 87 3.36 -4.25 0.42
CA SER A 87 2.00 -4.50 -0.06
C SER A 87 1.43 -5.76 0.58
N ARG A 88 0.11 -5.90 0.61
CA ARG A 88 -0.54 -7.14 1.10
C ARG A 88 0.04 -8.40 0.44
N TYR A 89 0.41 -8.33 -0.84
CA TYR A 89 1.00 -9.46 -1.57
C TYR A 89 2.32 -9.96 -0.97
N ASN A 90 3.09 -9.10 -0.30
CA ASN A 90 4.33 -9.50 0.38
C ASN A 90 4.06 -10.41 1.59
N PHE A 91 2.84 -10.37 2.15
CA PHE A 91 2.49 -11.06 3.38
C PHE A 91 1.58 -12.27 3.17
N ARG A 92 1.21 -12.61 1.93
CA ARG A 92 0.29 -13.72 1.63
C ARG A 92 0.65 -15.04 2.31
N ALA A 93 1.95 -15.39 2.35
CA ALA A 93 2.38 -16.63 3.02
C ALA A 93 2.16 -16.58 4.54
N MET A 94 2.33 -15.41 5.17
CA MET A 94 2.08 -15.23 6.60
C MET A 94 0.59 -15.10 6.93
N GLU A 95 -0.21 -14.48 6.05
CA GLU A 95 -1.67 -14.50 6.16
C GLU A 95 -2.21 -15.92 6.06
N HIS A 96 -1.71 -16.75 5.14
CA HIS A 96 -2.10 -18.16 5.04
C HIS A 96 -1.76 -18.95 6.31
N ALA A 97 -0.54 -18.81 6.83
CA ALA A 97 -0.15 -19.49 8.07
C ALA A 97 -1.02 -19.08 9.27
N ARG A 98 -1.40 -17.79 9.37
CA ARG A 98 -2.32 -17.31 10.41
C ARG A 98 -3.73 -17.87 10.26
N LEU A 99 -4.24 -17.95 9.02
CA LEU A 99 -5.57 -18.51 8.76
C LEU A 99 -5.61 -20.01 9.08
N ASP A 100 -4.53 -20.74 8.83
CA ASP A 100 -4.42 -22.17 9.18
C ASP A 100 -4.45 -22.38 10.71
N GLU A 101 -3.87 -21.46 11.50
CA GLU A 101 -3.98 -21.49 12.97
C GLU A 101 -5.41 -21.18 13.47
N GLU A 102 -6.14 -20.28 12.81
CA GLU A 102 -7.51 -19.90 13.19
C GLU A 102 -8.57 -20.93 12.71
N THR A 103 -8.37 -21.60 11.57
CA THR A 103 -9.27 -22.66 11.08
C THR A 103 -9.09 -23.99 11.83
N GLY A 104 -7.89 -24.25 12.38
CA GLY A 104 -7.66 -25.39 13.28
C GLY A 104 -8.53 -25.37 14.53
N PHE A 105 -9.11 -24.22 14.90
CA PHE A 105 -10.06 -24.11 16.02
C PHE A 105 -11.47 -24.61 15.68
N PHE A 106 -11.88 -24.56 14.40
CA PHE A 106 -13.21 -25.05 13.96
C PHE A 106 -13.22 -26.55 13.67
N GLU A 107 -12.08 -27.17 13.36
CA GLU A 107 -11.99 -28.63 13.15
C GLU A 107 -11.99 -29.45 14.46
N VAL A 108 -11.68 -28.83 15.61
CA VAL A 108 -11.69 -29.50 16.93
C VAL A 108 -13.10 -29.58 17.53
N LEU A 109 -14.10 -28.95 16.91
CA LEU A 109 -15.50 -28.94 17.37
C LEU A 109 -16.44 -29.87 16.57
N ARG A 110 -15.91 -30.92 15.94
CA ARG A 110 -16.74 -31.96 15.31
C ARG A 110 -16.45 -33.36 15.85
#